data_AF-A0A496MV34-F1
#
_entry.id   AF-A0A496MV34-F1
#
_cell.length_a   1.000
_cell.length_b   1.000
_cell.length_c   1.000
_cell.angle_alpha   90.00
_cell.angle_beta   90.00
_cell.angle_gamma   90.00
#
_symmetry.space_group_name_H-M   'P 1'
#
loop_
_entity.id
_entity.type
_entity.pdbx_description
1 polymer ?
#
loop_
_entity_poly.entity_id
_entity_poly.type
_entity_poly.pdbx_seq_one_letter_code
_entity_poly.pdbx_strand_id
1 'polypeptide(L)'
;METLQEYQAGILERVENFPRGGIPEWVEAQVLLHEVDALARYGYPIEGMDASDYAALVAAVTPPWHAAKTPVEAAQIMTANIGVVAGGSMSPREISHMRSVLIPESEVIFRLMPDGFSKVQFAANLVTVLETVDKVLKESL
;
A
#
# COMPACT_ATOMS: atom_id res chain seq x y z
N MET A 1 7.53 9.17 25.21
CA MET A 1 6.56 8.05 25.18
C MET A 1 5.26 8.71 24.77
N GLU A 2 4.78 8.41 23.57
CA GLU A 2 3.54 8.98 23.05
C GLU A 2 2.35 8.43 23.85
N THR A 3 1.39 9.29 24.17
CA THR A 3 0.13 8.90 24.82
C THR A 3 -0.86 8.38 23.77
N LEU A 4 -1.85 7.59 24.19
CA LEU A 4 -2.89 7.11 23.28
C LEU A 4 -3.64 8.27 22.59
N GLN A 5 -3.85 9.37 23.30
CA GLN A 5 -4.51 10.57 22.77
C GLN A 5 -3.67 11.26 21.70
N GLU A 6 -2.37 11.42 21.93
CA GLU A 6 -1.44 11.96 20.92
C GLU A 6 -1.40 11.07 19.67
N TYR A 7 -1.38 9.75 19.85
CA TYR A 7 -1.41 8.80 18.75
C TYR A 7 -2.71 8.87 17.95
N GLN A 8 -3.88 8.93 18.61
CA GLN A 8 -5.18 9.10 17.96
C GLN A 8 -5.27 10.43 17.20
N ALA A 9 -4.78 11.52 17.79
CA ALA A 9 -4.74 12.83 17.14
C ALA A 9 -3.83 12.84 15.91
N GLY A 10 -2.66 12.18 15.99
CA GLY A 10 -1.76 12.05 14.85
C GLY A 10 -2.35 11.22 13.70
N ILE A 11 -3.17 10.20 14.00
CA ILE A 11 -3.90 9.47 12.95
C ILE A 11 -5.00 10.35 12.37
N LEU A 12 -5.79 11.04 13.20
CA LEU A 12 -6.85 11.94 12.72
C LEU A 12 -6.28 13.00 11.77
N GLU A 13 -5.19 13.66 12.16
CA GLU A 13 -4.51 14.64 11.30
C GLU A 13 -4.10 14.03 9.95
N ARG A 14 -3.55 12.82 9.95
CA ARG A 14 -3.17 12.14 8.69
C ARG A 14 -4.38 11.74 7.85
N VAL A 15 -5.51 11.39 8.48
CA VAL A 15 -6.77 11.09 7.79
C VAL A 15 -7.33 12.35 7.14
N GLU A 16 -7.38 13.47 7.85
CA GLU A 16 -7.90 14.75 7.35
C GLU A 16 -7.06 15.30 6.18
N ASN A 17 -5.76 15.00 6.17
CA ASN A 17 -4.84 15.42 5.12
C ASN A 17 -4.66 14.38 3.99
N PHE A 18 -5.45 13.31 3.98
CA PHE A 18 -5.38 12.29 2.93
C PHE A 18 -6.02 12.79 1.60
N PRO A 19 -5.42 12.50 0.43
CA PRO A 19 -4.09 11.89 0.23
C PRO A 19 -2.96 12.92 0.39
N ARG A 20 -1.85 12.53 1.02
CA ARG A 20 -0.73 13.46 1.28
C ARG A 20 0.13 13.76 0.04
N GLY A 21 -0.03 12.96 -1.02
CA GLY A 21 0.78 13.03 -2.23
C GLY A 21 2.19 12.44 -2.07
N GLY A 22 2.87 12.24 -3.20
CA GLY A 22 4.22 11.68 -3.24
C GLY A 22 4.30 10.16 -3.04
N ILE A 23 3.25 9.50 -2.55
CA ILE A 23 3.14 8.04 -2.44
C ILE A 23 1.85 7.55 -3.10
N PRO A 24 1.73 6.26 -3.48
CA PRO A 24 0.49 5.76 -4.06
C PRO A 24 -0.64 5.81 -3.03
N GLU A 25 -1.79 6.39 -3.40
CA GLU A 25 -2.94 6.61 -2.49
C GLU A 25 -3.42 5.32 -1.82
N TRP A 26 -3.43 4.20 -2.55
CA TRP A 26 -3.84 2.91 -2.01
C TRP A 26 -2.93 2.41 -0.88
N VAL A 27 -1.63 2.73 -0.92
CA VAL A 27 -0.69 2.38 0.16
C VAL A 27 -0.99 3.18 1.41
N GLU A 28 -1.15 4.50 1.25
CA GLU A 28 -1.47 5.40 2.35
C GLU A 28 -2.81 5.04 2.99
N ALA A 29 -3.82 4.80 2.15
CA ALA A 29 -5.16 4.41 2.57
C ALA A 29 -5.15 3.09 3.34
N GLN A 30 -4.41 2.08 2.88
CA GLN A 30 -4.28 0.81 3.61
C GLN A 30 -3.65 0.98 4.99
N VAL A 31 -2.59 1.79 5.11
CA VAL A 31 -1.94 2.06 6.40
C VAL A 31 -2.91 2.78 7.35
N LEU A 32 -3.54 3.85 6.89
CA LEU A 32 -4.50 4.63 7.69
C LEU A 32 -5.71 3.79 8.10
N LEU A 33 -6.31 3.08 7.16
CA LEU A 33 -7.48 2.23 7.44
C LEU A 33 -7.13 1.12 8.42
N HIS A 34 -5.95 0.52 8.31
CA HIS A 34 -5.49 -0.48 9.28
C HIS A 34 -5.36 0.10 10.69
N GLU A 35 -4.80 1.31 10.83
CA GLU A 35 -4.65 1.99 12.12
C GLU A 35 -6.01 2.36 12.73
N VAL A 36 -6.90 2.93 11.93
CA VAL A 36 -8.28 3.28 12.31
C VAL A 36 -9.04 2.04 12.77
N ASP A 37 -9.07 0.99 11.96
CA ASP A 37 -9.81 -0.24 12.25
C ASP A 37 -9.21 -0.99 13.46
N ALA A 38 -7.87 -0.98 13.61
CA ALA A 38 -7.22 -1.58 14.77
C ALA A 38 -7.63 -0.87 16.07
N LEU A 39 -7.55 0.45 16.11
CA LEU A 39 -7.94 1.24 17.27
C LEU A 39 -9.43 1.07 17.61
N ALA A 40 -10.31 1.09 16.62
CA ALA A 40 -11.73 0.81 16.81
C ALA A 40 -11.97 -0.59 17.41
N ARG A 41 -11.28 -1.62 16.90
CA ARG A 41 -11.36 -3.00 17.44
C ARG A 41 -10.88 -3.11 18.89
N TYR A 42 -9.92 -2.29 19.30
CA TYR A 42 -9.42 -2.26 20.68
C TYR A 42 -10.28 -1.39 21.61
N GLY A 43 -11.38 -0.81 21.14
CA GLY A 43 -12.27 0.03 21.94
C GLY A 43 -11.82 1.49 22.05
N TYR A 44 -10.94 1.94 21.16
CA TYR A 44 -10.39 3.30 21.13
C TYR A 44 -10.68 3.96 19.77
N PRO A 45 -11.95 4.14 19.37
CA PRO A 45 -12.26 4.78 18.09
C PRO A 45 -11.66 6.18 18.02
N ILE A 46 -11.30 6.61 16.81
CA ILE A 46 -10.76 7.96 16.59
C ILE A 46 -11.92 8.95 16.70
N GLU A 47 -11.98 9.67 17.82
CA GLU A 47 -12.98 10.71 18.03
C GLU A 47 -12.75 11.87 17.04
N GLY A 48 -13.82 12.38 16.45
CA GLY A 48 -13.77 13.49 15.48
C GLY A 48 -13.54 13.07 14.02
N MET A 49 -13.31 11.78 13.74
CA MET A 49 -13.19 11.30 12.36
C MET A 49 -14.54 11.34 11.64
N ASP A 50 -14.61 12.04 10.51
CA ASP A 50 -15.81 12.12 9.69
C ASP A 50 -16.06 10.82 8.90
N ALA A 51 -17.34 10.47 8.74
CA ALA A 51 -17.72 9.29 7.96
C ALA A 51 -17.30 9.39 6.47
N SER A 52 -17.20 10.62 5.94
CA SER A 52 -16.67 10.88 4.60
C SER A 52 -15.20 10.51 4.47
N ASP A 53 -14.40 10.77 5.50
CA ASP A 53 -12.96 10.49 5.47
C ASP A 53 -12.73 8.98 5.51
N TYR A 54 -13.48 8.27 6.37
CA TYR A 54 -13.46 6.81 6.37
C TYR A 54 -13.86 6.24 4.99
N ALA A 55 -14.92 6.79 4.38
CA ALA A 55 -15.35 6.38 3.05
C ALA A 55 -14.30 6.66 1.97
N ALA A 56 -13.56 7.78 2.05
CA ALA A 56 -12.47 8.10 1.15
C ALA A 56 -11.31 7.09 1.26
N LEU A 57 -10.94 6.71 2.49
CA LEU A 57 -9.93 5.67 2.71
C LEU A 57 -10.38 4.32 2.15
N VAL A 58 -11.63 3.91 2.41
CA VAL A 58 -12.21 2.67 1.87
C VAL A 58 -12.24 2.67 0.35
N ALA A 59 -12.55 3.81 -0.28
CA ALA A 59 -12.55 3.93 -1.74
C ALA A 59 -11.14 3.81 -2.34
N ALA A 60 -10.13 4.35 -1.66
CA ALA A 60 -8.74 4.39 -2.15
C ALA A 60 -7.95 3.10 -1.85
N VAL A 61 -8.37 2.27 -0.88
CA VAL A 61 -7.63 1.08 -0.40
C VAL A 61 -7.38 0.02 -1.48
N THR A 62 -8.15 0.05 -2.56
CA THR A 62 -8.11 -0.96 -3.62
C THR A 62 -6.89 -0.73 -4.51
N PRO A 63 -5.99 -1.72 -4.64
CA PRO A 63 -4.82 -1.56 -5.50
C PRO A 63 -5.20 -1.37 -6.98
N PRO A 64 -4.48 -0.52 -7.74
CA PRO A 64 -4.88 -0.12 -9.08
C PRO A 64 -4.88 -1.25 -10.11
N TRP A 65 -4.10 -2.31 -9.89
CA TRP A 65 -4.06 -3.47 -10.78
C TRP A 65 -5.28 -4.39 -10.66
N HIS A 66 -6.17 -4.17 -9.68
CA HIS A 66 -7.47 -4.86 -9.62
C HIS A 66 -8.40 -4.44 -10.76
N ALA A 67 -8.16 -3.26 -11.35
CA ALA A 67 -8.87 -2.82 -12.55
C ALA A 67 -8.31 -3.40 -13.86
N ALA A 68 -7.20 -4.13 -13.81
CA ALA A 68 -6.56 -4.69 -14.99
C ALA A 68 -7.43 -5.76 -15.67
N LYS A 69 -7.46 -5.74 -17.00
CA LYS A 69 -8.22 -6.71 -17.81
C LYS A 69 -7.41 -7.96 -18.14
N THR A 70 -6.08 -7.86 -18.00
CA THR A 70 -5.16 -8.99 -18.27
C THR A 70 -4.08 -9.09 -17.19
N PRO A 71 -3.52 -10.28 -16.95
CA PRO A 71 -2.40 -10.45 -16.01
C PRO A 71 -1.16 -9.64 -16.39
N VAL A 72 -0.90 -9.42 -17.68
CA VAL A 72 0.22 -8.57 -18.13
C VAL A 72 -0.03 -7.10 -17.80
N GLU A 73 -1.24 -6.61 -18.02
CA GLU A 73 -1.62 -5.25 -17.62
C GLU A 73 -1.52 -5.07 -16.10
N ALA A 74 -1.98 -6.05 -15.32
CA ALA A 74 -1.83 -6.04 -13.87
C ALA A 74 -0.34 -5.95 -13.46
N ALA A 75 0.52 -6.75 -14.09
CA ALA A 75 1.95 -6.74 -13.86
C ALA A 75 2.63 -5.41 -14.24
N GLN A 76 2.18 -4.78 -15.33
CA GLN A 76 2.68 -3.47 -15.75
C GLN A 76 2.28 -2.37 -14.77
N ILE A 77 1.04 -2.38 -14.30
CA ILE A 77 0.55 -1.44 -13.28
C ILE A 77 1.30 -1.65 -11.96
N MET A 78 1.48 -2.90 -11.53
CA MET A 78 2.32 -3.24 -10.38
C MET A 78 3.74 -2.69 -10.58
N THR A 79 4.33 -2.86 -11.77
CA THR A 79 5.68 -2.38 -12.08
C THR A 79 5.78 -0.85 -12.04
N ALA A 80 4.80 -0.14 -12.58
CA ALA A 80 4.76 1.32 -12.56
C ALA A 80 4.67 1.88 -11.13
N ASN A 81 3.96 1.21 -10.22
CA ASN A 81 3.86 1.61 -8.80
C ASN A 81 5.22 1.56 -8.07
N ILE A 82 6.18 0.75 -8.55
CA ILE A 82 7.53 0.63 -7.96
C ILE A 82 8.36 1.89 -8.17
N GLY A 83 8.14 2.61 -9.28
CA GLY A 83 8.87 3.86 -9.56
C GLY A 83 8.74 4.87 -8.42
N VAL A 84 7.65 4.80 -7.66
CA VAL A 84 7.41 5.66 -6.50
C VAL A 84 8.28 5.25 -5.29
N VAL A 85 8.53 3.95 -5.07
CA VAL A 85 9.45 3.44 -4.02
C VAL A 85 10.87 3.93 -4.26
N ALA A 86 11.34 3.82 -5.51
CA ALA A 86 12.67 4.25 -5.90
C ALA A 86 12.86 5.78 -5.77
N GLY A 87 11.76 6.55 -5.73
CA GLY A 87 11.76 8.00 -5.54
C GLY A 87 11.96 8.46 -4.09
N GLY A 88 11.99 7.55 -3.11
CA GLY A 88 12.32 7.87 -1.70
C GLY A 88 11.25 8.61 -0.90
N SER A 89 10.01 8.68 -1.40
CA SER A 89 8.91 9.41 -0.77
C SER A 89 8.12 8.62 0.28
N MET A 90 8.37 7.31 0.40
CA MET A 90 7.72 6.42 1.37
C MET A 90 8.58 6.17 2.60
N SER A 91 7.93 6.12 3.77
CA SER A 91 8.54 5.70 5.03
C SER A 91 8.81 4.19 5.06
N PRO A 92 9.72 3.69 5.91
CA PRO A 92 9.98 2.25 6.05
C PRO A 92 8.72 1.43 6.31
N ARG A 93 7.77 1.99 7.07
CA ARG A 93 6.50 1.35 7.39
C ARG A 93 5.61 1.21 6.15
N GLU A 94 5.49 2.25 5.33
CA GLU A 94 4.73 2.20 4.08
C GLU A 94 5.35 1.25 3.07
N ILE A 95 6.68 1.25 2.97
CA ILE A 95 7.40 0.32 2.10
C ILE A 95 7.16 -1.12 2.56
N SER A 96 7.24 -1.39 3.86
CA SER A 96 6.94 -2.70 4.44
C SER A 96 5.50 -3.14 4.17
N HIS A 97 4.54 -2.23 4.34
CA HIS A 97 3.13 -2.51 4.11
C HIS A 97 2.83 -2.82 2.63
N MET A 98 3.30 -1.96 1.73
CA MET A 98 3.18 -2.15 0.29
C MET A 98 3.79 -3.50 -0.13
N ARG A 99 4.97 -3.86 0.39
CA ARG A 99 5.60 -5.18 0.16
C ARG A 99 4.72 -6.33 0.60
N SER A 100 4.06 -6.20 1.75
CA SER A 100 3.20 -7.24 2.32
C SER A 100 1.95 -7.54 1.48
N VAL A 101 1.51 -6.58 0.67
CA VAL A 101 0.39 -6.71 -0.27
C VAL A 101 0.87 -7.18 -1.64
N LEU A 102 1.95 -6.58 -2.15
CA LEU A 102 2.48 -6.88 -3.50
C LEU A 102 2.89 -8.36 -3.65
N ILE A 103 3.59 -8.93 -2.66
CA ILE A 103 4.09 -10.31 -2.74
C ILE A 103 2.94 -11.33 -2.92
N PRO A 104 1.95 -11.44 -2.00
CA PRO A 104 0.90 -12.44 -2.13
C PRO A 104 0.03 -12.21 -3.37
N GLU A 105 -0.27 -10.96 -3.72
CA GLU A 105 -1.07 -10.68 -4.92
C GLU A 105 -0.33 -11.05 -6.21
N SER A 106 0.97 -10.78 -6.27
CA SER A 106 1.79 -11.20 -7.41
C SER A 106 1.85 -12.72 -7.56
N GLU A 107 1.87 -13.48 -6.46
CA GLU A 107 1.84 -14.95 -6.46
C GLU A 107 0.50 -15.49 -6.98
N VAL A 108 -0.61 -14.84 -6.63
CA VAL A 108 -1.94 -15.19 -7.15
C VAL A 108 -2.01 -14.93 -8.66
N ILE A 109 -1.58 -13.75 -9.12
CA ILE A 109 -1.57 -13.40 -10.54
C ILE A 109 -0.68 -14.37 -11.32
N PHE A 110 0.51 -14.68 -10.81
CA PHE A 110 1.43 -15.62 -11.45
C PHE A 110 0.80 -17.02 -11.63
N ARG A 111 0.09 -17.51 -10.61
CA ARG A 111 -0.59 -18.81 -10.65
C ARG A 111 -1.75 -18.82 -11.63
N LEU A 112 -2.51 -17.73 -11.71
CA LEU A 112 -3.70 -17.61 -12.56
C LEU A 112 -3.40 -17.11 -13.97
N MET A 113 -2.13 -16.90 -14.31
CA MET A 113 -1.73 -16.35 -15.59
C MET A 113 -1.96 -17.36 -16.75
N PRO A 114 -2.70 -16.98 -17.81
CA PRO A 114 -2.93 -17.82 -18.98
C PRO A 114 -1.64 -18.20 -19.73
N ASP A 115 -1.66 -19.36 -20.39
CA ASP A 115 -0.50 -19.97 -21.08
C ASP A 115 0.07 -19.15 -22.26
N GLY A 116 -0.62 -18.08 -22.68
CA GLY A 116 -0.15 -17.13 -23.71
C GLY A 116 0.75 -16.01 -23.21
N PHE A 117 1.00 -15.93 -21.89
CA PHE A 117 1.76 -14.84 -21.28
C PHE A 117 3.08 -15.32 -20.67
N SER A 118 4.12 -14.47 -20.74
CA SER A 118 5.47 -14.81 -20.28
C SER A 118 5.58 -14.78 -18.75
N LYS A 119 5.51 -15.97 -18.13
CA LYS A 119 5.82 -16.19 -16.70
C LYS A 119 7.21 -15.71 -16.31
N VAL A 120 8.18 -15.87 -17.20
CA VAL A 120 9.57 -15.44 -16.98
C VAL A 120 9.66 -13.91 -16.89
N GLN A 121 8.98 -13.19 -17.80
CA GLN A 121 9.00 -11.73 -17.80
C GLN A 121 8.27 -11.14 -16.58
N PHE A 122 7.16 -11.77 -16.17
CA PHE A 122 6.47 -11.43 -14.92
C PHE A 122 7.39 -11.61 -13.71
N ALA A 123 8.04 -12.77 -13.58
CA ALA A 123 8.90 -13.07 -12.44
C ALA A 123 10.14 -12.16 -12.40
N ALA A 124 10.74 -11.83 -13.54
CA ALA A 124 11.87 -10.91 -13.63
C ALA A 124 11.49 -9.52 -13.10
N ASN A 125 10.34 -8.98 -13.54
CA ASN A 125 9.83 -7.72 -13.01
C ASN A 125 9.57 -7.81 -11.51
N LEU A 126 8.96 -8.92 -11.05
CA LEU A 126 8.66 -9.14 -9.64
C LEU A 126 9.92 -9.11 -8.74
N VAL A 127 10.98 -9.81 -9.16
CA VAL A 127 12.25 -9.86 -8.43
C VAL A 127 12.87 -8.47 -8.30
N THR A 128 12.89 -7.69 -9.38
CA THR A 128 13.40 -6.31 -9.35
C THR A 128 12.63 -5.43 -8.36
N VAL A 129 11.31 -5.64 -8.20
CA VAL A 129 10.51 -4.94 -7.18
C VAL A 129 11.03 -5.23 -5.78
N LEU A 130 11.16 -6.51 -5.46
CA LEU A 130 11.48 -6.97 -4.12
C LEU A 130 12.91 -6.57 -3.75
N GLU A 131 13.84 -6.65 -4.69
CA GLU A 131 15.21 -6.17 -4.49
C GLU A 131 15.27 -4.66 -4.24
N THR A 132 14.49 -3.86 -4.99
CA THR A 132 14.43 -2.39 -4.80
C THR A 132 13.84 -2.05 -3.44
N VAL A 133 12.71 -2.67 -3.09
CA VAL A 133 12.03 -2.51 -1.80
C VAL A 133 12.95 -2.92 -0.65
N ASP A 134 13.59 -4.09 -0.73
CA ASP A 134 14.49 -4.60 0.30
C ASP A 134 15.73 -3.71 0.45
N LYS A 135 16.23 -3.12 -0.66
CA LYS A 135 17.33 -2.15 -0.62
C LYS A 135 16.92 -0.88 0.13
N VAL A 136 15.80 -0.25 -0.26
CA VAL A 136 15.34 0.99 0.40
C VAL A 136 15.05 0.74 1.88
N LEU A 137 14.44 -0.40 2.23
CA LEU A 137 14.23 -0.77 3.63
C LEU A 137 15.55 -0.91 4.41
N LYS A 138 16.56 -1.56 3.84
CA LYS A 138 17.89 -1.70 4.48
C LYS A 138 18.59 -0.36 4.66
N GLU A 139 18.41 0.58 3.74
CA GLU A 139 19.01 1.91 3.81
C GLU A 139 18.26 2.86 4.76
N SER A 140 17.05 2.51 5.16
CA SER A 140 16.18 3.34 6.01
C SER A 140 16.05 2.85 7.47
N LEU A 141 16.76 1.78 7.84
CA LEU A 141 16.84 1.19 9.19
C LEU A 141 18.22 1.44 9.82
#